data_AF-A0A0M1J7F7-F1
#
_entry.id   AF-A0A0M1J7F7-F1
#
_cell.length_a   1.000
_cell.length_b   1.000
_cell.length_c   1.000
_cell.angle_alpha   90.00
_cell.angle_beta   90.00
_cell.angle_gamma   90.00
#
_symmetry.space_group_name_H-M   'P 1'
#
loop_
_entity.id
_entity.type
_entity.pdbx_description
1 polymer ?
#
loop_
_entity_poly.entity_id
_entity_poly.type
_entity_poly.pdbx_seq_one_letter_code
_entity_poly.pdbx_strand_id
1 'polypeptide(L)' 'MVGTAQDITERKNAEDRVSRQEKQFRALLESAPDPMVVSDVSGIITMINKQAESMFGYQRQEM' A
#
# COMPACT_ATOMS: atom_id res chain seq x y z
N MET A 1 24.18 -20.96 28.28
CA MET A 1 23.77 -20.18 27.09
C MET A 1 22.42 -19.56 27.41
N VAL A 2 22.40 -18.27 27.75
CA VAL A 2 21.14 -17.57 28.07
C VAL A 2 20.57 -17.07 26.76
N GLY A 3 19.47 -17.69 26.30
CA GLY A 3 18.71 -17.20 25.15
C GLY A 3 17.69 -16.18 25.62
N THR A 4 17.85 -14.91 25.25
CA THR A 4 16.80 -13.91 25.44
C THR A 4 15.74 -14.12 24.37
N ALA A 5 14.66 -14.83 24.70
CA ALA A 5 13.44 -14.77 23.90
C ALA A 5 12.84 -13.38 24.13
N GLN A 6 13.28 -12.39 23.33
CA GLN A 6 12.60 -11.11 23.26
C GLN A 6 11.19 -11.39 22.76
N ASP A 7 10.20 -11.07 23.59
CA ASP A 7 8.79 -11.19 23.21
C ASP A 7 8.52 -10.22 22.06
N ILE A 8 8.64 -10.73 20.84
CA ILE A 8 8.41 -10.01 19.60
C ILE A 8 6.91 -9.99 19.22
N THR A 9 6.03 -10.55 20.06
CA THR A 9 4.60 -10.66 19.77
C THR A 9 3.96 -9.30 19.55
N GLU A 10 4.27 -8.31 20.40
CA GLU A 10 3.74 -6.95 20.25
C GLU A 10 4.20 -6.28 18.97
N ARG A 11 5.51 -6.39 18.66
CA ARG A 11 6.09 -5.81 17.45
C ARG A 11 5.52 -6.46 16.19
N LYS A 12 5.42 -7.79 16.15
CA LYS A 12 4.85 -8.53 15.02
C LYS A 12 3.38 -8.19 14.80
N ASN A 13 2.59 -8.08 15.87
CA ASN A 13 1.17 -7.70 15.77
C ASN A 13 0.98 -6.28 15.25
N ALA A 14 1.88 -5.35 15.60
CA ALA A 14 1.87 -3.99 15.07
C ALA A 14 2.24 -3.96 13.57
N GLU A 15 3.31 -4.65 13.18
CA GLU A 15 3.74 -4.79 11.78
C GLU A 15 2.66 -5.47 10.92
N ASP A 16 2.04 -6.54 11.42
CA ASP A 16 0.97 -7.27 10.72
C ASP A 16 -0.28 -6.41 10.57
N ARG A 17 -0.65 -5.60 11.58
CA ARG A 17 -1.77 -4.66 11.48
C ARG A 17 -1.56 -3.63 10.38
N VAL A 18 -0.37 -3.03 10.34
CA VAL A 18 -0.03 -2.03 9.31
C VAL A 18 -0.06 -2.68 7.92
N SER A 19 0.57 -3.85 7.75
CA SER A 19 0.56 -4.57 6.48
C SER A 19 -0.85 -4.96 6.03
N ARG A 20 -1.72 -5.34 6.97
CA ARG A 20 -3.10 -5.74 6.66
C ARG A 20 -3.96 -4.56 6.24
N GLN A 21 -3.76 -3.40 6.87
CA GLN A 21 -4.42 -2.15 6.48
C GLN A 21 -3.95 -1.70 5.09
N GLU A 22 -2.64 -1.71 4.81
CA GLU A 22 -2.12 -1.37 3.49
C GLU A 22 -2.67 -2.29 2.40
N LYS A 23 -2.70 -3.61 2.65
CA LYS A 23 -3.25 -4.58 1.69
C LYS A 23 -4.74 -4.38 1.45
N GLN A 24 -5.53 -4.11 2.49
CA GLN A 24 -6.95 -3.81 2.33
C GLN A 24 -7.16 -2.51 1.55
N PHE A 25 -6.42 -1.46 1.88
CA PHE A 25 -6.49 -0.18 1.18
C PHE A 25 -6.15 -0.34 -0.30
N ARG A 26 -5.06 -1.06 -0.61
CA ARG A 26 -4.68 -1.38 -1.99
C ARG A 26 -5.76 -2.20 -2.70
N ALA A 27 -6.33 -3.21 -2.06
CA ALA A 27 -7.38 -4.03 -2.66
C ALA A 27 -8.64 -3.22 -2.99
N LEU A 28 -9.03 -2.29 -2.11
CA LEU A 28 -10.17 -1.40 -2.34
C LEU A 28 -9.93 -0.50 -3.55
N LEU A 29 -8.76 0.15 -3.62
CA LEU A 29 -8.37 0.98 -4.76
C LEU A 29 -8.36 0.21 -6.08
N GLU A 30 -7.79 -1.00 -6.10
CA GLU A 30 -7.74 -1.87 -7.29
C GLU A 30 -9.12 -2.39 -7.70
N SER A 31 -10.05 -2.54 -6.76
CA SER A 31 -11.42 -2.99 -7.05
C SER A 31 -12.34 -1.88 -7.57
N ALA A 32 -11.94 -0.61 -7.41
CA ALA A 32 -12.76 0.53 -7.81
C ALA A 32 -12.90 0.58 -9.34
N PRO A 33 -14.12 0.74 -9.88
CA PRO A 33 -14.35 0.82 -11.32
C PRO A 33 -13.83 2.13 -11.92
N ASP A 34 -13.75 3.19 -11.11
CA ASP A 34 -13.27 4.49 -11.52
C ASP A 34 -11.73 4.62 -11.40
N PRO A 35 -11.07 5.33 -12.32
CA PRO A 35 -9.67 5.71 -12.19
C PRO A 35 -9.39 6.48 -10.89
N MET A 36 -8.48 5.97 -10.06
CA MET A 36 -8.09 6.59 -8.79
C MET A 36 -6.59 6.85 -8.73
N VAL A 37 -6.22 8.05 -8.27
CA VAL A 37 -4.85 8.52 -8.09
C VAL A 37 -4.73 9.12 -6.69
N VAL A 38 -3.70 8.72 -5.95
CA VAL A 38 -3.35 9.25 -4.65
C VAL A 38 -2.03 9.99 -4.79
N SER A 39 -2.02 11.27 -4.44
CA SER A 39 -0.82 12.10 -4.39
C SER A 39 -0.45 12.46 -2.96
N ASP A 40 0.82 12.77 -2.74
CA ASP A 40 1.28 13.40 -1.51
C ASP A 40 0.97 14.90 -1.49
N VAL A 41 1.32 15.55 -0.37
CA VAL A 41 1.14 17.01 -0.20
C VAL A 41 1.98 17.86 -1.16
N SER A 42 2.98 17.26 -1.80
CA SER A 42 3.84 17.91 -2.80
C SER A 42 3.29 17.72 -4.23
N GLY A 43 2.19 16.97 -4.39
CA GLY A 43 1.58 16.65 -5.68
C GLY A 43 2.22 15.45 -6.38
N ILE A 44 3.13 14.72 -5.74
CA ILE A 44 3.74 13.51 -6.32
C ILE A 44 2.76 12.36 -6.20
N ILE A 45 2.51 11.66 -7.31
CA ILE A 45 1.65 10.49 -7.34
C ILE A 45 2.33 9.35 -6.59
N THR A 46 1.71 8.93 -5.49
CA THR A 46 2.19 7.84 -4.64
C THR A 46 1.49 6.52 -4.96
N MET A 47 0.28 6.57 -5.53
CA MET A 47 -0.50 5.38 -5.84
C MET A 47 -1.50 5.64 -6.96
N ILE A 48 -1.67 4.67 -7.86
CA ILE A 48 -2.75 4.63 -8.88
C ILE A 48 -3.39 3.25 -8.89
N ASN A 49 -4.67 3.13 -9.27
CA ASN A 49 -5.27 1.81 -9.52
C ASN A 49 -5.10 1.37 -10.99
N LYS A 50 -5.37 0.09 -11.28
CA LYS A 50 -5.31 -0.44 -12.65
C LYS A 50 -6.19 0.32 -13.65
N GLN A 51 -7.30 0.89 -13.19
CA GLN A 51 -8.19 1.69 -14.06
C GLN A 51 -7.55 3.01 -14.46
N ALA A 52 -6.83 3.66 -13.52
CA ALA A 52 -6.00 4.82 -13.82
C ALA A 52 -4.83 4.46 -14.75
N GLU A 53 -4.14 3.35 -14.54
CA GLU A 53 -3.09 2.89 -15.48
C GLU A 53 -3.65 2.73 -16.91
N SER A 54 -4.82 2.11 -17.03
CA SER A 54 -5.48 1.91 -18.33
C SER A 54 -5.97 3.22 -18.96
N MET A 55 -6.33 4.23 -18.16
CA MET A 55 -6.83 5.52 -18.65
C MET A 55 -5.69 6.45 -19.06
N PHE A 56 -4.64 6.54 -18.23
CA PHE A 56 -3.49 7.42 -18.49
C PHE A 56 -2.54 6.82 -19.53
N GLY A 57 -2.57 5.50 -19.76
CA GLY A 57 -1.75 4.84 -20.77
C GLY A 57 -0.26 4.74 -20.42
N TYR A 58 0.11 5.12 -19.20
CA TYR A 58 1.46 5.03 -18.65
C TYR A 58 1.46 4.02 -17.50
N GLN A 59 2.46 3.14 -17.47
CA GLN A 59 2.60 2.21 -16.35
C GLN A 59 3.06 2.97 -15.10
N ARG A 60 2.73 2.46 -13.90
CA ARG A 60 3.24 2.97 -12.60
C ARG A 60 4.75 3.14 -12.55
N GLN A 61 5.48 2.41 -13.40
CA GLN A 61 6.94 2.43 -13.52
C GLN A 61 7.46 3.60 -14.37
N GLU A 62 6.61 4.29 -15.12
CA GLU A 62 6.96 5.35 -16.08
C GLU A 62 6.63 6.77 -15.57
N MET A 63 6.01 6.88 -14.39
CA MET A 63 5.83 8.14 -13.64
C MET A 63 6.88 8.28 -12.54
#